data_AF-M3QM79-F1
#
_entry.id   AF-M3QM79-F1
#
_cell.length_a   1.000
_cell.length_b   1.000
_cell.length_c   1.000
_cell.angle_alpha   90.00
_cell.angle_beta   90.00
_cell.angle_gamma   90.00
#
_symmetry.space_group_name_H-M   'P 1'
#
loop_
_entity.id
_entity.type
_entity.pdbx_description
1 polymer ?
#
loop_
_entity_poly.entity_id
_entity_poly.type
_entity_poly.pdbx_seq_one_letter_code
_entity_poly.pdbx_strand_id
1 'polypeptide(L)'
;MYIEHEKDGQFLREMLMRLLSSALLVQLEVVLVDALSLGGIFNLARRLLHKDNDFIYQKRILTESKEIEEALKHLYEYLKVNLQEKLAGFRDFAHYNEEKEDRLPLKALFLSGVDALSKDALYYLEKIMRFGSKNGVLSFVNLESEKKQSIRRRLEKTCGVF
;
A
#
# COMPACT_ATOMS: atom_id res chain seq x y z
N MET A 1 24.91 2.19 21.96
CA MET A 1 25.12 2.16 20.49
C MET A 1 24.17 1.10 19.95
N TYR A 2 22.94 1.48 19.58
CA TYR A 2 22.00 0.55 18.97
C TYR A 2 22.39 0.42 17.51
N ILE A 3 22.80 -0.78 17.13
CA ILE A 3 23.09 -1.14 15.75
C ILE A 3 21.73 -1.21 15.07
N GLU A 4 21.45 -0.26 14.16
CA GLU A 4 20.33 -0.38 13.23
C GLU A 4 20.46 -1.74 12.53
N HIS A 5 19.46 -2.60 12.68
CA HIS A 5 19.37 -3.78 11.84
C HIS A 5 19.13 -3.28 10.41
N GLU A 6 20.21 -3.16 9.64
CA GLU A 6 20.28 -2.69 8.25
C GLU A 6 19.32 -3.43 7.29
N LYS A 7 18.76 -4.56 7.74
CA LYS A 7 17.74 -5.35 7.02
C LYS A 7 16.32 -4.80 7.14
N ASP A 8 16.07 -3.85 8.03
CA ASP A 8 14.72 -3.37 8.31
C ASP A 8 14.26 -2.41 7.19
N GLY A 9 13.18 -2.80 6.51
CA GLY A 9 12.58 -2.05 5.41
C GLY A 9 13.31 -2.07 4.05
N GLN A 10 14.42 -2.80 3.85
CA GLN A 10 15.12 -2.86 2.55
C GLN A 10 14.21 -3.33 1.41
N PHE A 11 13.42 -4.37 1.66
CA PHE A 11 12.44 -4.88 0.71
C PHE A 11 11.47 -3.78 0.25
N LEU A 12 10.92 -2.99 1.18
CA LEU A 12 9.99 -1.91 0.86
C LEU A 12 10.66 -0.82 0.01
N ARG A 13 11.90 -0.46 0.34
CA ARG A 13 12.69 0.51 -0.44
C ARG A 13 12.92 0.04 -1.87
N GLU A 14 13.34 -1.22 -2.05
CA GLU A 14 13.60 -1.79 -3.38
C GLU A 14 12.33 -1.89 -4.22
N MET A 15 11.22 -2.34 -3.63
CA MET A 15 9.94 -2.44 -4.33
C MET A 15 9.41 -1.06 -4.73
N LEU A 16 9.59 -0.05 -3.88
CA LEU A 16 9.22 1.33 -4.22
C LEU A 16 10.02 1.81 -5.42
N MET A 17 11.34 1.62 -5.42
CA MET A 17 12.19 2.05 -6.55
C MET A 17 11.85 1.30 -7.84
N ARG A 18 11.56 -0.01 -7.76
CA ARG A 18 11.13 -0.78 -8.93
C ARG A 18 9.81 -0.25 -9.50
N LEU A 19 8.82 0.00 -8.65
CA LEU A 19 7.52 0.53 -9.05
C LEU A 19 7.66 1.91 -9.74
N LEU A 20 8.43 2.82 -9.13
CA LEU A 20 8.65 4.16 -9.67
C LEU A 20 9.42 4.15 -11.00
N SER A 21 10.22 3.11 -11.25
CA SER A 21 10.97 2.97 -12.51
C SER A 21 10.12 2.37 -13.65
N SER A 22 9.00 1.72 -13.34
CA SER A 22 8.16 1.00 -14.31
C SER A 22 6.79 1.62 -14.56
N ALA A 23 6.29 2.46 -13.65
CA ALA A 23 4.93 3.01 -13.71
C ALA A 23 4.89 4.44 -14.28
N LEU A 24 3.81 4.75 -15.01
CA LEU A 24 3.48 6.13 -15.37
C LEU A 24 3.00 6.87 -14.11
N LEU A 25 3.79 7.82 -13.61
CA LEU A 25 3.51 8.52 -12.35
C LEU A 25 2.15 9.25 -12.35
N VAL A 26 1.70 9.71 -13.52
CA VAL A 26 0.40 10.39 -13.71
C VAL A 26 -0.80 9.46 -13.44
N GLN A 27 -0.59 8.15 -13.46
CA GLN A 27 -1.62 7.12 -13.21
C GLN A 27 -1.30 6.31 -11.95
N LEU A 28 -0.46 6.85 -11.06
CA LEU A 28 -0.03 6.18 -9.84
C LEU A 28 -0.43 7.00 -8.62
N GLU A 29 -0.94 6.34 -7.58
CA GLU A 29 -1.02 6.89 -6.23
C GLU A 29 -0.25 5.97 -5.27
N VAL A 30 0.71 6.50 -4.52
CA VAL A 30 1.54 5.77 -3.56
C VAL A 30 1.18 6.22 -2.15
N VAL A 31 0.77 5.28 -1.32
CA VAL A 31 0.56 5.45 0.12
C VAL A 31 1.76 4.87 0.85
N LEU A 32 2.52 5.73 1.54
CA LEU A 32 3.69 5.34 2.33
C LEU A 32 3.34 5.37 3.83
N VAL A 33 3.44 4.23 4.50
CA VAL A 33 3.13 4.08 5.92
C VAL A 33 4.35 3.53 6.67
N ASP A 34 4.78 4.27 7.68
CA ASP A 34 5.87 3.90 8.58
C ASP A 34 5.46 4.12 10.03
N ALA A 35 4.74 3.13 10.57
CA ALA A 35 4.07 3.25 11.86
C ALA A 35 5.02 3.17 13.06
N LEU A 36 6.29 2.79 12.86
CA LEU A 36 7.24 2.52 13.96
C LEU A 36 8.49 3.40 13.92
N SER A 37 8.95 3.84 12.75
CA SER A 37 10.25 4.51 12.61
C SER A 37 10.19 5.97 12.18
N LEU A 38 9.02 6.61 12.29
CA LEU A 38 8.81 8.03 11.96
C LEU A 38 9.32 8.42 10.55
N GLY A 39 9.09 7.53 9.60
CA GLY A 39 9.53 7.70 8.21
C GLY A 39 10.99 7.34 7.95
N GLY A 40 11.68 6.68 8.87
CA GLY A 40 13.04 6.18 8.71
C GLY A 40 13.18 5.19 7.56
N ILE A 41 12.20 4.28 7.39
CA ILE A 41 12.21 3.26 6.34
C ILE A 41 12.20 3.90 4.95
N PHE A 42 11.45 5.00 4.80
CA PHE A 42 11.30 5.72 3.54
C PHE A 42 12.08 7.03 3.49
N ASN A 43 13.21 7.14 4.22
CA ASN A 43 14.03 8.36 4.22
C ASN A 43 14.42 8.81 2.79
N LEU A 44 14.67 7.85 1.88
CA LEU A 44 14.90 8.14 0.45
C LEU A 44 13.70 8.80 -0.23
N ALA A 45 12.47 8.39 0.11
CA ALA A 45 11.26 8.97 -0.44
C ALA A 45 11.04 10.42 0.01
N ARG A 46 11.69 10.90 1.09
CA ARG A 46 11.63 12.33 1.48
C ARG A 46 12.09 13.25 0.36
N ARG A 47 13.09 12.84 -0.44
CA ARG A 47 13.52 13.59 -1.63
C ARG A 47 12.44 13.63 -2.73
N LEU A 48 11.56 12.64 -2.76
CA LEU A 48 10.43 12.57 -3.69
C LEU A 48 9.24 13.43 -3.22
N LEU A 49 9.14 13.77 -1.93
CA LEU A 49 8.07 14.62 -1.39
C LEU A 49 8.17 16.10 -1.80
N HIS A 50 9.39 16.57 -2.12
CA HIS A 50 9.67 17.99 -2.36
C HIS A 50 9.50 18.44 -3.82
N LYS A 51 9.38 17.50 -4.75
CA LYS A 51 9.06 17.82 -6.15
C LYS A 51 7.55 17.83 -6.29
N ASP A 52 7.00 18.46 -7.32
CA ASP A 52 5.55 18.53 -7.65
C ASP A 52 4.88 17.17 -7.96
N ASN A 53 5.36 16.12 -7.32
CA ASN A 53 4.87 14.76 -7.31
C ASN A 53 3.58 14.70 -6.49
N ASP A 54 2.47 14.80 -7.19
CA ASP A 54 1.12 14.58 -6.68
C ASP A 54 0.80 13.09 -6.47
N PHE A 55 1.59 12.19 -7.05
CA PHE A 55 1.41 10.75 -6.92
C PHE A 55 1.61 10.20 -5.50
N ILE A 56 2.22 10.95 -4.56
CA ILE A 56 2.34 10.50 -3.16
C ILE A 56 1.16 11.02 -2.36
N TYR A 57 0.39 10.10 -1.78
CA TYR A 57 -0.79 10.42 -0.97
C TYR A 57 -0.44 11.40 0.15
N GLN A 58 -1.18 12.52 0.21
CA GLN A 58 -0.95 13.64 1.13
C GLN A 58 0.49 14.22 1.13
N LYS A 59 1.31 13.89 0.13
CA LYS A 59 2.71 14.33 0.00
C LYS A 59 3.55 14.11 1.27
N ARG A 60 3.30 13.02 2.00
CA ARG A 60 4.08 12.66 3.19
C ARG A 60 4.12 11.16 3.45
N ILE A 61 5.00 10.77 4.36
CA ILE A 61 5.02 9.43 4.94
C ILE A 61 4.09 9.46 6.17
N LEU A 62 3.14 8.55 6.22
CA LEU A 62 2.15 8.47 7.30
C LEU A 62 2.75 7.72 8.50
N THR A 63 2.76 8.37 9.64
CA THR A 63 3.31 7.83 10.90
C THR A 63 2.26 7.79 12.01
N GLU A 64 1.24 8.64 11.93
CA GLU A 64 0.19 8.76 12.93
C GLU A 64 -0.94 7.74 12.72
N SER A 65 -1.35 7.08 13.80
CA SER A 65 -2.33 5.99 13.74
C SER A 65 -3.63 6.37 13.01
N LYS A 66 -4.16 7.57 13.27
CA LYS A 66 -5.40 8.03 12.64
C LYS A 66 -5.25 8.28 11.15
N GLU A 67 -4.13 8.87 10.73
CA GLU A 67 -3.84 9.15 9.32
C GLU A 67 -3.66 7.85 8.54
N ILE A 68 -3.02 6.85 9.16
CA ILE A 68 -2.86 5.51 8.59
C ILE A 68 -4.22 4.84 8.39
N GLU A 69 -5.08 4.88 9.40
CA GLU A 69 -6.45 4.35 9.31
C GLU A 69 -7.24 5.00 8.16
N GLU A 70 -7.17 6.33 8.04
CA GLU A 70 -7.84 7.07 6.97
C GLU A 70 -7.30 6.73 5.58
N ALA A 71 -5.98 6.58 5.44
CA ALA A 71 -5.37 6.17 4.19
C ALA A 71 -5.74 4.74 3.78
N LEU A 72 -5.81 3.81 4.74
CA LEU A 72 -6.29 2.45 4.47
C LEU A 72 -7.78 2.44 4.11
N LYS A 73 -8.60 3.26 4.78
CA LYS A 73 -10.01 3.43 4.40
C LYS A 73 -10.16 3.98 2.99
N HIS A 74 -9.35 4.97 2.60
CA HIS A 74 -9.32 5.53 1.24
C HIS A 74 -9.04 4.46 0.17
N LEU A 75 -8.03 3.61 0.40
CA LEU A 75 -7.73 2.49 -0.50
C LEU A 75 -8.86 1.45 -0.54
N TYR A 76 -9.47 1.16 0.60
CA TYR A 76 -10.61 0.24 0.69
C TYR A 76 -11.85 0.76 -0.05
N GLU A 77 -12.19 2.03 0.10
CA GLU A 77 -13.32 2.65 -0.63
C GLU A 77 -13.06 2.69 -2.14
N TYR A 78 -11.82 2.97 -2.55
CA TYR A 78 -11.42 2.84 -3.96
C TYR A 78 -11.66 1.43 -4.51
N LEU A 79 -11.27 0.40 -3.75
CA LEU A 79 -11.53 -0.99 -4.14
C LEU A 79 -13.02 -1.32 -4.22
N LYS A 80 -13.84 -0.79 -3.31
CA LYS A 80 -15.30 -1.00 -3.34
C LYS A 80 -15.90 -0.44 -4.62
N VAL A 81 -15.58 0.80 -4.98
CA VAL A 81 -16.07 1.43 -6.22
C VAL A 81 -15.59 0.65 -7.45
N ASN A 82 -14.30 0.28 -7.49
CA ASN A 82 -13.76 -0.51 -8.59
C ASN A 82 -14.53 -1.82 -8.77
N LEU A 83 -14.70 -2.60 -7.70
CA LEU A 83 -15.33 -3.92 -7.76
C LEU A 83 -16.83 -3.87 -8.05
N GLN A 84 -17.56 -2.91 -7.48
CA GLN A 84 -19.02 -2.89 -7.53
C GLN A 84 -19.56 -2.13 -8.75
N GLU A 85 -18.78 -1.17 -9.27
CA GLU A 85 -19.27 -0.26 -10.31
C GLU A 85 -18.42 -0.32 -11.57
N LYS A 86 -17.10 -0.13 -11.45
CA LYS A 86 -16.24 0.11 -12.63
C LYS A 86 -15.85 -1.17 -13.37
N LEU A 87 -15.46 -2.19 -12.62
CA LEU A 87 -14.97 -3.45 -13.17
C LEU A 87 -16.11 -4.45 -13.47
N ALA A 88 -17.36 -4.04 -13.26
CA ALA A 88 -18.52 -4.84 -13.65
C ALA A 88 -18.50 -5.07 -15.17
N GLY A 89 -18.36 -6.34 -15.59
CA GLY A 89 -18.23 -6.72 -16.99
C GLY A 89 -16.80 -6.76 -17.53
N PHE A 90 -15.78 -6.51 -16.70
CA PHE A 90 -14.37 -6.64 -17.06
C PHE A 90 -13.73 -7.82 -16.32
N ARG A 91 -12.68 -8.41 -16.90
CA ARG A 91 -11.96 -9.52 -16.26
C ARG A 91 -11.20 -9.06 -15.01
N ASP A 92 -10.57 -7.90 -15.10
CA ASP A 92 -9.78 -7.28 -14.04
C ASP A 92 -9.51 -5.80 -14.35
N PHE A 93 -8.73 -5.16 -13.48
CA PHE A 93 -8.27 -3.78 -13.63
C PHE A 93 -7.47 -3.51 -14.90
N ALA A 94 -6.60 -4.44 -15.33
CA ALA A 94 -5.78 -4.25 -16.52
C ALA A 94 -6.66 -4.25 -17.79
N HIS A 95 -7.59 -5.21 -17.86
CA HIS A 95 -8.58 -5.29 -18.93
C HIS A 95 -9.42 -4.01 -19.05
N TYR A 96 -9.87 -3.45 -17.93
CA TYR A 96 -10.59 -2.17 -17.93
C TYR A 96 -9.77 -1.03 -18.54
N ASN A 97 -8.51 -0.88 -18.11
CA ASN A 97 -7.64 0.21 -18.56
C ASN A 97 -7.14 0.06 -20.02
N GLU A 98 -7.20 -1.15 -20.59
CA GLU A 98 -6.97 -1.40 -22.01
C GLU A 98 -8.18 -0.96 -22.87
N GLU A 99 -9.41 -1.18 -22.39
CA GLU A 99 -10.64 -0.92 -23.15
C GLU A 99 -11.20 0.50 -22.97
N LYS A 100 -10.92 1.18 -21.85
CA LYS A 100 -11.51 2.49 -21.51
C LYS A 100 -10.52 3.64 -21.62
N GLU A 101 -11.01 4.77 -22.15
CA GLU A 101 -10.27 6.04 -22.20
C GLU A 101 -10.11 6.65 -20.80
N ASP A 102 -11.15 6.57 -19.97
CA ASP A 102 -11.13 6.98 -18.56
C ASP A 102 -10.41 5.91 -17.71
N ARG A 103 -9.08 5.90 -17.77
CA ARG A 103 -8.25 4.91 -17.08
C ARG A 103 -8.26 5.13 -15.58
N LEU A 104 -8.44 4.05 -14.83
CA LEU A 104 -8.34 4.04 -13.39
C LEU A 104 -6.87 4.08 -12.94
N PRO A 105 -6.51 4.90 -11.93
CA PRO A 105 -5.15 4.96 -11.43
C PRO A 105 -4.76 3.68 -10.67
N LEU A 106 -3.53 3.23 -10.85
CA LEU A 106 -2.94 2.19 -10.01
C LEU A 106 -2.63 2.78 -8.64
N LYS A 107 -3.01 2.10 -7.56
CA LYS A 107 -2.61 2.50 -6.21
C LYS A 107 -1.61 1.51 -5.63
N ALA A 108 -0.64 1.99 -4.88
CA ALA A 108 0.36 1.16 -4.22
C ALA A 108 0.48 1.53 -2.75
N LEU A 109 0.24 0.55 -1.88
CA LEU A 109 0.45 0.65 -0.44
C LEU A 109 1.82 0.08 -0.08
N PHE A 110 2.66 0.88 0.57
CA PHE A 110 3.88 0.42 1.23
C PHE A 110 3.71 0.62 2.72
N LEU A 111 3.72 -0.48 3.48
CA LEU A 111 3.40 -0.45 4.89
C LEU A 111 4.44 -1.19 5.72
N SER A 112 5.04 -0.48 6.67
CA SER A 112 5.77 -1.06 7.78
C SER A 112 5.08 -0.80 9.12
N GLY A 113 5.24 -1.74 10.07
CA GLY A 113 4.66 -1.63 11.41
C GLY A 113 3.19 -2.05 11.51
N VAL A 114 2.80 -3.17 10.88
CA VAL A 114 1.43 -3.72 10.94
C VAL A 114 0.94 -3.92 12.38
N ASP A 115 1.86 -4.21 13.29
CA ASP A 115 1.61 -4.45 14.71
C ASP A 115 1.20 -3.19 15.49
N ALA A 116 1.46 -1.99 14.95
CA ALA A 116 1.01 -0.71 15.52
C ALA A 116 -0.38 -0.27 15.01
N LEU A 117 -0.99 -1.02 14.10
CA LEU A 117 -2.27 -0.65 13.50
C LEU A 117 -3.45 -0.82 14.48
N SER A 118 -4.41 0.10 14.38
CA SER A 118 -5.71 -0.03 15.05
C SER A 118 -6.48 -1.24 14.52
N LYS A 119 -7.53 -1.68 15.24
CA LYS A 119 -8.39 -2.78 14.78
C LYS A 119 -9.08 -2.44 13.46
N ASP A 120 -9.48 -1.19 13.27
CA ASP A 120 -10.15 -0.71 12.06
C ASP A 120 -9.17 -0.61 10.88
N ALA A 121 -7.95 -0.10 11.13
CA ALA A 121 -6.87 -0.12 10.16
C ALA A 121 -6.54 -1.55 9.70
N LEU A 122 -6.46 -2.52 10.64
CA LEU A 122 -6.26 -3.92 10.31
C LEU A 122 -7.41 -4.50 9.48
N TYR A 123 -8.65 -4.14 9.78
CA TYR A 123 -9.81 -4.55 9.00
C TYR A 123 -9.71 -4.06 7.54
N TYR A 124 -9.36 -2.79 7.33
CA TYR A 124 -9.16 -2.26 5.97
C TYR A 124 -7.98 -2.93 5.25
N LEU A 125 -6.85 -3.10 5.94
CA LEU A 125 -5.67 -3.78 5.38
C LEU A 125 -6.00 -5.21 4.91
N GLU A 126 -6.77 -5.97 5.69
CA GLU A 126 -7.21 -7.31 5.30
C GLU A 126 -8.01 -7.34 4.00
N LYS A 127 -8.91 -6.36 3.82
CA LYS A 127 -9.70 -6.25 2.59
C LYS A 127 -8.82 -5.85 1.42
N ILE A 128 -7.91 -4.91 1.62
CA ILE A 128 -6.95 -4.47 0.60
C ILE A 128 -6.06 -5.64 0.17
N MET A 129 -5.49 -6.41 1.10
CA MET A 129 -4.64 -7.54 0.74
C MET A 129 -5.40 -8.65 0.01
N ARG A 130 -6.66 -8.89 0.38
CA ARG A 130 -7.50 -9.92 -0.24
C ARG A 130 -7.96 -9.55 -1.66
N PHE A 131 -8.32 -8.29 -1.87
CA PHE A 131 -8.98 -7.87 -3.11
C PHE A 131 -8.12 -6.93 -3.96
N GLY A 132 -7.00 -6.44 -3.46
CA GLY A 132 -6.24 -5.37 -4.11
C GLY A 132 -5.61 -5.75 -5.45
N SER A 133 -4.92 -6.90 -5.50
CA SER A 133 -4.01 -7.24 -6.59
C SER A 133 -4.66 -7.27 -7.98
N LYS A 134 -5.89 -7.78 -8.07
CA LYS A 134 -6.65 -7.85 -9.34
C LYS A 134 -7.46 -6.58 -9.63
N ASN A 135 -7.55 -5.65 -8.68
CA ASN A 135 -8.51 -4.54 -8.70
C ASN A 135 -7.84 -3.17 -8.53
N GLY A 136 -6.55 -3.07 -8.88
CA GLY A 136 -5.84 -1.80 -9.00
C GLY A 136 -5.17 -1.31 -7.71
N VAL A 137 -5.00 -2.17 -6.69
CA VAL A 137 -4.24 -1.83 -5.48
C VAL A 137 -3.14 -2.86 -5.20
N LEU A 138 -1.88 -2.46 -5.38
CA LEU A 138 -0.71 -3.25 -4.99
C LEU A 138 -0.39 -3.03 -3.51
N SER A 139 -0.01 -4.08 -2.79
CA SER A 139 0.32 -4.00 -1.36
C SER A 139 1.67 -4.64 -1.08
N PHE A 140 2.58 -3.84 -0.53
CA PHE A 140 3.90 -4.24 -0.08
C PHE A 140 3.95 -4.04 1.43
N VAL A 141 3.89 -5.15 2.17
CA VAL A 141 3.75 -5.13 3.63
C VAL A 141 4.94 -5.81 4.27
N ASN A 142 5.60 -5.11 5.18
CA ASN A 142 6.69 -5.66 5.96
C ASN A 142 6.20 -6.12 7.34
N LEU A 143 6.44 -7.40 7.65
CA LEU A 143 6.04 -8.05 8.90
C LEU A 143 7.31 -8.31 9.73
N GLU A 144 7.69 -7.37 10.60
CA GLU A 144 8.93 -7.43 11.38
C GLU A 144 8.77 -8.00 12.81
N SER A 145 7.57 -8.08 13.39
CA SER A 145 7.40 -8.42 14.82
C SER A 145 7.44 -9.92 15.15
N GLU A 146 7.70 -10.29 16.41
CA GLU A 146 7.56 -11.67 16.93
C GLU A 146 6.12 -12.22 16.76
N LYS A 147 5.12 -11.34 16.67
CA LYS A 147 3.72 -11.66 16.35
C LYS A 147 3.50 -11.96 14.86
N LYS A 148 4.56 -11.96 14.05
CA LYS A 148 4.55 -12.29 12.62
C LYS A 148 3.78 -13.55 12.34
N GLN A 149 3.91 -14.63 13.12
CA GLN A 149 3.16 -15.85 12.83
C GLN A 149 1.65 -15.74 13.01
N SER A 150 1.13 -14.94 13.94
CA SER A 150 -0.33 -14.81 14.14
C SER A 150 -0.93 -13.85 13.12
N ILE A 151 -0.28 -12.71 12.88
CA ILE A 151 -0.68 -11.73 11.86
C ILE A 151 -0.56 -12.34 10.48
N ARG A 152 0.56 -13.01 10.17
CA ARG A 152 0.75 -13.73 8.91
C ARG A 152 -0.27 -14.83 8.73
N ARG A 153 -0.55 -15.67 9.74
CA ARG A 153 -1.62 -16.68 9.64
C ARG A 153 -2.99 -16.05 9.39
N ARG A 154 -3.28 -14.90 10.02
CA ARG A 154 -4.53 -14.17 9.82
C ARG A 154 -4.62 -13.63 8.38
N LEU A 155 -3.55 -13.04 7.87
CA LEU A 155 -3.45 -12.53 6.50
C LEU A 155 -3.47 -13.67 5.46
N GLU A 156 -2.75 -14.77 5.66
CA GLU A 156 -2.71 -15.94 4.77
C GLU A 156 -4.08 -16.62 4.68
N LYS A 157 -4.78 -16.79 5.80
CA LYS A 157 -6.17 -17.29 5.81
C LYS A 157 -7.11 -16.39 5.02
N THR A 158 -6.90 -15.08 5.09
CA THR A 158 -7.73 -14.10 4.39
C THR A 158 -7.38 -13.98 2.90
N CYS A 159 -6.11 -14.15 2.54
CA CYS A 159 -5.62 -14.03 1.16
C CYS A 159 -5.96 -15.25 0.30
N GLY A 160 -6.23 -16.42 0.88
CA GLY A 160 -6.67 -17.61 0.16
C GLY A 160 -5.69 -18.05 -0.93
N VAL A 161 -4.87 -19.06 -0.65
CA VAL A 161 -4.11 -19.73 -1.71
C VAL A 161 -5.11 -20.29 -2.73
N PHE A 162 -5.21 -19.64 -3.88
CA PHE A 162 -5.80 -20.16 -5.11
C PHE A 162 -4.68 -20.23 -6.14
#